data_AF-Q1YM20-F1
#
_entry.id   AF-Q1YM20-F1
#
_cell.length_a   1.000
_cell.length_b   1.000
_cell.length_c   1.000
_cell.angle_alpha   90.00
_cell.angle_beta   90.00
_cell.angle_gamma   90.00
#
_symmetry.space_group_name_H-M   'P 1'
#
loop_
_entity.id
_entity.type
_entity.pdbx_description
1 polymer ?
#
loop_
_entity_poly.entity_id
_entity_poly.type
_entity_poly.pdbx_seq_one_letter_code
_entity_poly.pdbx_strand_id
1 'polypeptide(L)'
;MADRRPACTIGSGWTGGGRRMNGFARNGMIAMGLALVLAWPGTSGARAQEPLEGFVIAREACDATLSIRGGPDRQRERLVVDRAYRLIGENRRDGSHYQVQIPGADPARRWIAKTCGERVRRVETAGEISAPASQRDADAGRNAHRDLVLAISWQPAFCETRPGRPECRSQHQGRFDVDNFSLHGLWPQPRGTEYCGVAPAQQRLDKAGRWSDLAPLPLKPDTAAALAEAMPGARSALDRHEWLRHGTCYRADAEEYFADSLIVLGAINASPVRRLFAGAIGREVTASQIREAFDAAFGNGAGERVRVGCVDDGGRRIVRDLIIGLKGEITPQADVGALIRAAPRMRGGCAAGIVDAVGLQ
;
A
#
# COMPACT_ATOMS: atom_id res chain seq x y z
N MET A 1 -13.42 64.23 3.94
CA MET A 1 -12.10 64.33 4.62
C MET A 1 -11.24 63.22 4.03
N ALA A 2 -10.54 63.52 2.94
CA ALA A 2 -9.14 63.93 2.93
C ALA A 2 -8.22 62.73 3.30
N ASP A 3 -7.66 61.99 2.34
CA ASP A 3 -6.52 62.35 1.47
C ASP A 3 -5.20 61.83 2.07
N ARG A 4 -4.46 61.02 1.29
CA ARG A 4 -3.01 61.14 0.98
C ARG A 4 -2.31 59.80 0.70
N ARG A 5 -1.93 59.62 -0.57
CA ARG A 5 -0.64 59.03 -0.99
C ARG A 5 0.47 60.08 -0.78
N PRO A 6 1.77 59.69 -0.77
CA PRO A 6 2.63 59.88 -1.96
C PRO A 6 3.68 58.73 -2.16
N ALA A 7 4.02 58.33 -3.41
CA ALA A 7 5.12 58.79 -4.32
C ALA A 7 6.53 58.25 -3.92
N CYS A 8 7.19 57.39 -4.73
CA CYS A 8 8.02 57.60 -5.95
C CYS A 8 9.46 58.11 -5.71
N THR A 9 10.47 57.32 -6.14
CA THR A 9 11.78 57.70 -6.77
C THR A 9 12.50 56.41 -7.17
N ILE A 10 12.70 56.05 -8.45
CA ILE A 10 13.70 56.48 -9.46
C ILE A 10 15.16 56.20 -9.04
N GLY A 11 15.85 55.39 -9.86
CA GLY A 11 17.29 55.11 -9.79
C GLY A 11 17.78 54.33 -11.01
N SER A 12 18.02 55.05 -12.10
CA SER A 12 18.58 54.64 -13.38
C SER A 12 20.11 54.47 -13.36
N GLY A 13 20.66 53.58 -14.19
CA GLY A 13 21.83 53.95 -14.99
C GLY A 13 22.99 52.95 -15.14
N TRP A 14 23.27 52.61 -16.41
CA TRP A 14 24.61 52.49 -17.04
C TRP A 14 25.48 51.28 -16.64
N THR A 15 26.30 50.59 -17.45
CA THR A 15 26.81 50.60 -18.84
C THR A 15 27.60 49.27 -18.95
N GLY A 16 27.70 48.54 -20.05
CA GLY A 16 28.39 48.89 -21.29
C GLY A 16 29.62 47.99 -21.52
N GLY A 17 29.80 47.52 -22.77
CA GLY A 17 31.05 46.96 -23.32
C GLY A 17 31.23 45.44 -23.11
N GLY A 18 31.47 44.59 -24.11
CA GLY A 18 31.83 44.78 -25.51
C GLY A 18 33.14 44.05 -25.83
N ARG A 19 33.12 43.24 -26.91
CA ARG A 19 34.28 42.85 -27.77
C ARG A 19 35.20 41.74 -27.15
N ARG A 20 35.79 40.75 -27.85
CA ARG A 20 36.21 40.53 -29.24
C ARG A 20 36.29 39.03 -29.59
N MET A 21 36.25 38.77 -30.90
CA MET A 21 36.67 37.58 -31.64
C MET A 21 38.16 37.24 -31.50
N ASN A 22 38.50 35.96 -31.72
CA ASN A 22 39.60 35.40 -32.53
C ASN A 22 39.49 33.87 -32.41
N GLY A 23 39.51 33.01 -33.44
CA GLY A 23 40.17 33.07 -34.74
C GLY A 23 41.46 32.22 -34.70
N PHE A 24 41.64 31.33 -35.69
CA PHE A 24 42.81 30.47 -36.01
C PHE A 24 42.88 29.11 -35.28
N ALA A 25 43.29 27.98 -35.90
CA ALA A 25 43.53 27.62 -37.29
C ALA A 25 43.68 26.09 -37.40
N ARG A 26 43.40 25.56 -38.59
CA ARG A 26 43.79 24.21 -39.04
C ARG A 26 45.31 24.12 -39.13
N ASN A 27 45.87 22.94 -38.84
CA ASN A 27 46.90 22.32 -39.66
C ASN A 27 46.99 20.82 -39.35
N GLY A 28 46.97 20.00 -40.40
CA GLY A 28 47.17 18.57 -40.32
C GLY A 28 48.65 18.19 -40.37
N MET A 29 48.94 16.95 -40.00
CA MET A 29 50.07 16.22 -40.54
C MET A 29 49.82 14.71 -40.46
N ILE A 30 49.92 14.08 -41.62
CA ILE A 30 49.93 12.64 -41.86
C ILE A 30 51.27 12.11 -41.33
N ALA A 31 51.24 11.04 -40.53
CA ALA A 31 52.41 10.21 -40.27
C ALA A 31 52.01 8.73 -40.26
N MET A 32 52.47 8.03 -41.29
CA MET A 32 52.40 6.60 -41.52
C MET A 32 53.57 5.95 -40.76
N GLY A 33 53.34 4.90 -39.95
CA GLY A 33 54.46 4.19 -39.33
C GLY A 33 54.12 3.13 -38.28
N LEU A 34 54.32 1.87 -38.68
CA LEU A 34 54.59 0.66 -37.88
C LEU A 34 53.51 0.14 -36.92
N ALA A 35 52.79 -0.89 -37.39
CA ALA A 35 52.10 -1.85 -36.54
C ALA A 35 53.12 -2.77 -35.84
N LEU A 36 53.49 -2.44 -34.60
CA LEU A 36 54.02 -3.41 -33.64
C LEU A 36 52.83 -3.99 -32.86
N VAL A 37 52.50 -5.26 -33.13
CA VAL A 37 51.58 -6.04 -32.30
C VAL A 37 52.31 -6.42 -31.02
N LEU A 38 52.31 -5.51 -30.05
CA LEU A 38 52.63 -5.83 -28.66
C LEU A 38 51.39 -6.52 -28.08
N ALA A 39 51.48 -7.84 -27.92
CA ALA A 39 50.52 -8.61 -27.16
C ALA A 39 50.54 -8.10 -25.71
N TRP A 40 49.63 -7.19 -25.38
CA TRP A 40 49.30 -6.92 -23.99
C TRP A 40 48.80 -8.21 -23.37
N PRO A 41 49.36 -8.67 -22.24
CA PRO A 41 48.68 -9.65 -21.41
C PRO A 41 47.36 -8.98 -21.02
N GLY A 42 46.26 -9.50 -21.56
CA GLY A 42 44.93 -9.05 -21.19
C GLY A 42 44.83 -9.09 -19.68
N THR A 43 44.77 -7.92 -19.06
CA THR A 43 44.37 -7.80 -17.67
C THR A 43 42.98 -8.41 -17.62
N SER A 44 42.92 -9.65 -17.15
CA SER A 44 41.68 -10.31 -16.82
C SER A 44 41.12 -9.51 -15.65
N GLY A 45 40.33 -8.48 -15.97
CA GLY A 45 39.61 -7.72 -14.98
C GLY A 45 38.83 -8.73 -14.16
N ALA A 46 39.18 -8.84 -12.88
CA ALA A 46 38.43 -9.63 -11.93
C ALA A 46 36.99 -9.10 -11.95
N ARG A 47 36.10 -9.81 -12.64
CA ARG A 47 34.67 -9.50 -12.65
C ARG A 47 34.13 -9.93 -11.29
N ALA A 48 34.17 -9.01 -10.33
CA ALA A 48 33.78 -9.27 -8.95
C ALA A 48 32.28 -9.52 -8.76
N GLN A 49 31.46 -9.32 -9.80
CA GLN A 49 30.03 -9.55 -9.76
C GLN A 49 29.47 -9.70 -11.19
N GLU A 50 28.79 -10.82 -11.47
CA GLU A 50 28.03 -10.97 -12.70
C GLU A 50 26.58 -10.52 -12.47
N PRO A 51 26.04 -9.61 -13.30
CA PRO A 51 24.65 -9.18 -13.19
C PRO A 51 23.71 -10.34 -13.50
N LEU A 52 22.77 -10.62 -12.60
CA LEU A 52 21.76 -11.67 -12.76
C LEU A 52 20.37 -11.10 -12.53
N GLU A 53 19.52 -11.22 -13.54
CA GLU A 53 18.12 -10.81 -13.45
C GLU A 53 17.27 -11.87 -12.73
N GLY A 54 16.23 -11.43 -12.00
CA GLY A 54 15.26 -12.28 -11.32
C GLY A 54 15.13 -11.99 -9.83
N PHE A 55 14.59 -12.97 -9.10
CA PHE A 55 14.40 -12.89 -7.65
C PHE A 55 14.93 -14.15 -6.98
N VAL A 56 15.24 -14.03 -5.69
CA VAL A 56 15.45 -15.18 -4.80
C VAL A 56 14.32 -15.20 -3.79
N ILE A 57 13.56 -16.30 -3.76
CA ILE A 57 12.55 -16.54 -2.73
C ILE A 57 13.28 -17.22 -1.56
N ALA A 58 13.40 -16.54 -0.43
CA ALA A 58 14.03 -17.11 0.75
C ALA A 58 13.19 -18.29 1.25
N ARG A 59 13.77 -19.47 1.40
CA ARG A 59 13.10 -20.65 1.97
C ARG A 59 13.40 -20.82 3.46
N GLU A 60 14.41 -20.09 3.94
CA GLU A 60 14.86 -20.10 5.32
C GLU A 60 15.20 -18.68 5.80
N ALA A 61 15.19 -18.48 7.11
CA ALA A 61 15.49 -17.19 7.74
C ALA A 61 17.01 -16.98 7.89
N CYS A 62 17.72 -16.88 6.77
CA CYS A 62 19.19 -16.76 6.77
C CYS A 62 19.67 -15.33 7.00
N ASP A 63 20.96 -15.23 7.35
CA ASP A 63 21.65 -13.97 7.44
C ASP A 63 21.85 -13.36 6.05
N ALA A 64 21.63 -12.05 5.96
CA ALA A 64 22.01 -11.20 4.87
C ALA A 64 23.08 -10.22 5.35
N THR A 65 24.30 -10.34 4.82
CA THR A 65 25.51 -9.68 5.35
C THR A 65 26.08 -8.64 4.40
N LEU A 66 26.94 -7.75 4.90
CA LEU A 66 27.64 -6.77 4.07
C LEU A 66 28.76 -7.37 3.20
N SER A 67 29.29 -8.52 3.59
CA SER A 67 30.35 -9.24 2.89
C SER A 67 30.08 -10.74 2.90
N ILE A 68 30.52 -11.44 1.85
CA ILE A 68 30.46 -12.91 1.75
C ILE A 68 31.30 -13.61 2.83
N ARG A 69 32.23 -12.90 3.48
CA ARG A 69 33.01 -13.39 4.63
C ARG A 69 32.29 -13.16 5.96
N GLY A 70 31.06 -12.67 5.92
CA GLY A 70 30.30 -12.24 7.11
C GLY A 70 30.53 -10.78 7.46
N GLY A 71 29.99 -10.37 8.60
CA GLY A 71 30.11 -9.03 9.16
C GLY A 71 29.74 -9.02 10.65
N PRO A 72 29.86 -7.87 11.33
CA PRO A 72 29.47 -7.76 12.73
C PRO A 72 27.96 -7.97 12.88
N ASP A 73 27.53 -8.69 13.92
CA ASP A 73 26.14 -9.16 14.08
C ASP A 73 25.11 -8.02 14.07
N ARG A 74 25.48 -6.86 14.61
CA ARG A 74 24.66 -5.64 14.60
C ARG A 74 24.33 -5.07 13.21
N GLN A 75 24.99 -5.56 12.16
CA GLN A 75 24.77 -5.14 10.76
C GLN A 75 24.21 -6.27 9.89
N ARG A 76 23.87 -7.42 10.51
CA ARG A 76 23.22 -8.53 9.82
C ARG A 76 21.73 -8.28 9.76
N GLU A 77 21.19 -8.38 8.55
CA GLU A 77 19.75 -8.45 8.36
C GLU A 77 19.33 -9.92 8.30
N ARG A 78 18.07 -10.21 8.62
CA ARG A 78 17.54 -11.56 8.52
C ARG A 78 16.49 -11.65 7.43
N LEU A 79 16.63 -12.64 6.56
CA LEU A 79 15.62 -12.89 5.53
C LEU A 79 14.32 -13.36 6.17
N VAL A 80 13.21 -12.97 5.55
CA VAL A 80 11.86 -13.43 5.88
C VAL A 80 11.57 -14.61 4.96
N VAL A 81 11.17 -15.74 5.54
CA VAL A 81 10.80 -16.94 4.79
C VAL A 81 9.66 -16.63 3.82
N ASP A 82 9.73 -17.22 2.62
CA ASP A 82 8.88 -17.06 1.45
C ASP A 82 8.77 -15.64 0.88
N ARG A 83 9.65 -14.73 1.33
CA ARG A 83 9.79 -13.40 0.72
C ARG A 83 10.73 -13.43 -0.48
N ALA A 84 10.31 -12.81 -1.57
CA ALA A 84 11.15 -12.58 -2.73
C ALA A 84 12.05 -11.35 -2.54
N TYR A 85 13.34 -11.51 -2.80
CA TYR A 85 14.34 -10.45 -2.80
C TYR A 85 14.89 -10.26 -4.21
N ARG A 86 14.99 -9.01 -4.68
CA ARG A 86 15.55 -8.71 -6.00
C ARG A 86 16.98 -9.21 -6.08
N LEU A 87 17.25 -10.08 -7.05
CA LEU A 87 18.60 -10.55 -7.34
C LEU A 87 19.35 -9.46 -8.10
N ILE A 88 20.53 -9.11 -7.61
CA ILE A 88 21.43 -8.12 -8.25
C ILE A 88 22.52 -8.86 -9.02
N GLY A 89 23.04 -9.95 -8.44
CA GLY A 89 24.12 -10.72 -9.04
C GLY A 89 24.56 -11.88 -8.16
N GLU A 90 25.64 -12.53 -8.56
CA GLU A 90 26.32 -13.56 -7.78
C GLU A 90 27.80 -13.24 -7.67
N ASN A 91 28.47 -13.81 -6.67
CA ASN A 91 29.88 -13.50 -6.39
C ASN A 91 30.82 -13.98 -7.50
N ARG A 92 30.48 -15.09 -8.15
CA ARG A 92 31.10 -15.62 -9.36
C ARG A 92 30.16 -16.68 -9.96
N ARG A 93 30.31 -16.99 -11.23
CA ARG A 93 29.61 -18.12 -11.87
C ARG A 93 29.80 -19.39 -11.04
N ASP A 94 28.69 -20.05 -10.69
CA ASP A 94 28.63 -21.22 -9.79
C ASP A 94 29.20 -20.98 -8.36
N GLY A 95 29.29 -19.72 -7.94
CA GLY A 95 29.72 -19.34 -6.60
C GLY A 95 28.69 -19.69 -5.51
N SER A 96 29.02 -19.42 -4.25
CA SER A 96 28.19 -19.80 -3.09
C SER A 96 27.18 -18.75 -2.64
N HIS A 97 27.25 -17.51 -3.16
CA HIS A 97 26.42 -16.41 -2.67
C HIS A 97 25.73 -15.63 -3.79
N TYR A 98 24.51 -15.18 -3.48
CA TYR A 98 23.80 -14.16 -4.23
C TYR A 98 23.94 -12.80 -3.55
N GLN A 99 23.97 -11.74 -4.36
CA GLN A 99 23.77 -10.37 -3.88
C GLN A 99 22.32 -9.97 -4.14
N VAL A 100 21.62 -9.57 -3.09
CA VAL A 100 20.21 -9.20 -3.14
C VAL A 100 19.98 -7.80 -2.57
N GLN A 101 18.85 -7.20 -2.95
CA GLN A 101 18.39 -5.94 -2.36
C GLN A 101 17.43 -6.23 -1.19
N ILE A 102 17.78 -5.81 0.03
CA ILE A 102 16.95 -5.90 1.22
C ILE A 102 16.24 -4.55 1.44
N PRO A 103 14.91 -4.49 1.34
CA PRO A 103 14.16 -3.26 1.58
C PRO A 103 14.31 -2.77 3.03
N GLY A 104 14.65 -1.51 3.22
CA GLY A 104 14.77 -0.88 4.54
C GLY A 104 16.14 -1.04 5.22
N ALA A 105 17.03 -1.88 4.68
CA ALA A 105 18.40 -2.00 5.16
C ALA A 105 19.27 -0.84 4.65
N ASP A 106 20.19 -0.36 5.49
CA ASP A 106 21.25 0.58 5.08
C ASP A 106 22.63 -0.06 5.32
N PRO A 107 23.45 -0.28 4.28
CA PRO A 107 23.12 -0.15 2.85
C PRO A 107 22.03 -1.14 2.40
N ALA A 108 21.36 -0.94 1.27
CA ALA A 108 20.28 -1.86 0.86
C ALA A 108 20.79 -3.20 0.28
N ARG A 109 22.04 -3.26 -0.18
CA ARG A 109 22.62 -4.46 -0.81
C ARG A 109 23.20 -5.38 0.26
N ARG A 110 22.85 -6.67 0.20
CA ARG A 110 23.36 -7.71 1.12
C ARG A 110 23.73 -8.98 0.35
N TRP A 111 24.66 -9.74 0.90
CA TRP A 111 25.04 -11.07 0.45
C TRP A 111 24.26 -12.12 1.22
N ILE A 112 23.75 -13.13 0.51
CA ILE A 112 23.06 -14.29 1.08
C ILE A 112 23.65 -15.57 0.49
N ALA A 113 23.64 -16.67 1.24
CA ALA A 113 24.01 -17.97 0.70
C ALA A 113 23.01 -18.42 -0.36
N LYS A 114 23.47 -19.05 -1.45
CA LYS A 114 22.57 -19.55 -2.51
C LYS A 114 21.61 -20.62 -2.02
N THR A 115 22.00 -21.39 -1.01
CA THR A 115 21.14 -22.40 -0.37
C THR A 115 19.96 -21.81 0.39
N CYS A 116 20.00 -20.51 0.68
CA CYS A 116 18.96 -19.85 1.46
C CYS A 116 17.63 -19.70 0.70
N GLY A 117 17.65 -19.80 -0.62
CA GLY A 117 16.47 -19.53 -1.41
C GLY A 117 16.55 -20.02 -2.84
N GLU A 118 15.38 -20.11 -3.44
CA GLU A 118 15.22 -20.56 -4.81
C GLU A 118 15.27 -19.37 -5.76
N ARG A 119 16.09 -19.47 -6.82
CA ARG A 119 16.17 -18.43 -7.86
C ARG A 119 15.07 -18.62 -8.90
N VAL A 120 14.27 -17.58 -9.11
CA VAL A 120 13.25 -17.54 -10.16
C VAL A 120 13.64 -16.54 -11.25
N ARG A 121 13.71 -17.01 -12.52
CA ARG A 121 14.23 -16.25 -13.68
C ARG A 121 13.16 -15.53 -14.50
N ARG A 122 11.86 -15.86 -14.37
CA ARG A 122 10.74 -15.19 -15.08
C ARG A 122 9.40 -15.45 -14.37
N VAL A 123 8.57 -14.42 -14.26
CA VAL A 123 7.11 -14.53 -14.10
C VAL A 123 6.56 -14.46 -15.52
N GLU A 124 6.00 -15.54 -16.06
CA GLU A 124 5.58 -15.59 -17.47
C GLU A 124 4.25 -14.85 -17.69
N THR A 125 4.27 -13.89 -18.62
CA THR A 125 3.10 -13.33 -19.31
C THR A 125 2.62 -14.35 -20.35
N ALA A 126 1.39 -14.85 -20.21
CA ALA A 126 0.80 -15.80 -21.14
C ALA A 126 0.35 -15.11 -22.45
N GLY A 127 0.84 -15.61 -23.58
CA GLY A 127 0.36 -15.30 -24.92
C GLY A 127 0.31 -16.58 -25.77
N GLU A 128 -0.90 -16.91 -26.22
CA GLU A 128 -1.35 -17.81 -27.30
C GLU A 128 -0.60 -19.13 -27.57
N ILE A 129 -1.24 -20.29 -27.29
CA ILE A 129 -1.75 -21.25 -28.30
C ILE A 129 -3.00 -21.96 -27.72
N SER A 130 -3.98 -22.12 -28.60
CA SER A 130 -5.36 -22.60 -28.47
C SER A 130 -5.58 -24.03 -27.90
N ALA A 131 -6.50 -24.13 -26.94
CA ALA A 131 -7.52 -25.19 -26.78
C ALA A 131 -8.59 -24.67 -25.80
N PRO A 132 -9.89 -25.02 -25.93
CA PRO A 132 -10.94 -24.36 -25.18
C PRO A 132 -11.02 -24.95 -23.77
N ALA A 133 -10.21 -24.40 -22.86
CA ALA A 133 -10.48 -24.56 -21.44
C ALA A 133 -11.65 -23.63 -21.10
N SER A 134 -12.74 -24.22 -20.61
CA SER A 134 -13.93 -23.52 -20.16
C SER A 134 -13.58 -22.30 -19.30
N GLN A 135 -14.18 -21.15 -19.62
CA GLN A 135 -14.01 -19.86 -18.93
C GLN A 135 -14.19 -19.91 -17.39
N ARG A 136 -14.66 -21.03 -16.83
CA ARG A 136 -14.86 -21.22 -15.39
C ARG A 136 -13.55 -21.39 -14.61
N ASP A 137 -12.46 -21.84 -15.24
CA ASP A 137 -11.19 -22.10 -14.53
C ASP A 137 -10.21 -20.92 -14.54
N ALA A 138 -10.44 -19.91 -15.40
CA ALA A 138 -9.59 -18.71 -15.49
C ALA A 138 -9.95 -17.61 -14.47
N ASP A 139 -11.16 -17.68 -13.89
CA ASP A 139 -11.60 -16.80 -12.80
C ASP A 139 -11.17 -17.33 -11.43
N ALA A 140 -11.20 -18.65 -11.21
CA ALA A 140 -10.95 -19.25 -9.88
C ALA A 140 -9.48 -19.15 -9.36
N GLY A 141 -8.55 -18.58 -10.14
CA GLY A 141 -7.11 -18.71 -9.90
C GLY A 141 -6.34 -17.43 -9.58
N ARG A 142 -6.87 -16.22 -9.81
CA ARG A 142 -6.08 -14.99 -9.58
C ARG A 142 -6.13 -14.50 -8.13
N ASN A 143 -7.16 -14.90 -7.39
CA ASN A 143 -7.54 -14.22 -6.14
C ASN A 143 -7.78 -15.17 -4.94
N ALA A 144 -7.77 -16.48 -5.16
CA ALA A 144 -8.15 -17.51 -4.16
C ALA A 144 -7.24 -17.56 -2.91
N HIS A 145 -6.07 -16.90 -2.93
CA HIS A 145 -5.10 -16.88 -1.84
C HIS A 145 -4.78 -15.48 -1.31
N ARG A 146 -5.76 -14.56 -1.34
CA ARG A 146 -5.57 -13.22 -0.79
C ARG A 146 -5.86 -13.21 0.70
N ASP A 147 -4.84 -12.96 1.50
CA ASP A 147 -5.04 -12.44 2.85
C ASP A 147 -5.35 -10.95 2.72
N LEU A 148 -6.47 -10.51 3.27
CA LEU A 148 -6.96 -9.13 3.22
C LEU A 148 -7.31 -8.66 4.62
N VAL A 149 -7.31 -7.36 4.81
CA VAL A 149 -7.86 -6.72 6.01
C VAL A 149 -8.87 -5.69 5.56
N LEU A 150 -10.11 -5.83 6.01
CA LEU A 150 -11.11 -4.78 5.90
C LEU A 150 -11.02 -3.87 7.12
N ALA A 151 -10.92 -2.57 6.89
CA ALA A 151 -11.07 -1.55 7.90
C ALA A 151 -12.40 -0.82 7.70
N ILE A 152 -13.20 -0.78 8.76
CA ILE A 152 -14.47 -0.03 8.80
C ILE A 152 -14.46 0.91 10.00
N SER A 153 -15.13 2.04 9.86
CA SER A 153 -15.20 3.08 10.89
C SER A 153 -16.61 3.25 11.42
N TRP A 154 -16.73 3.48 12.72
CA TRP A 154 -17.90 4.12 13.30
C TRP A 154 -17.74 5.63 13.11
N GLN A 155 -18.42 6.18 12.09
CA GLN A 155 -18.12 7.52 11.61
C GLN A 155 -18.37 8.63 12.65
N PRO A 156 -19.38 8.57 13.54
CA PRO A 156 -19.52 9.55 14.62
C PRO A 156 -18.25 9.65 15.48
N ALA A 157 -17.70 8.51 15.90
CA ALA A 157 -16.46 8.48 16.69
C ALA A 157 -15.23 8.99 15.91
N PHE A 158 -15.17 8.76 14.59
CA PHE A 158 -14.14 9.40 13.76
C PHE A 158 -14.30 10.92 13.77
N CYS A 159 -15.53 11.41 13.61
CA CYS A 159 -15.84 12.82 13.54
C CYS A 159 -15.67 13.57 14.87
N GLU A 160 -15.86 12.91 16.01
CA GLU A 160 -15.48 13.41 17.34
C GLU A 160 -14.00 13.79 17.37
N THR A 161 -13.12 12.93 16.83
CA THR A 161 -11.67 13.20 16.82
C THR A 161 -11.18 14.08 15.66
N ARG A 162 -12.02 14.29 14.64
CA ARG A 162 -11.68 14.97 13.38
C ARG A 162 -12.81 15.90 12.90
N PRO A 163 -13.35 16.80 13.73
CA PRO A 163 -14.53 17.61 13.38
C PRO A 163 -14.32 18.51 12.15
N GLY A 164 -13.07 18.92 11.92
CA GLY A 164 -12.68 19.77 10.80
C GLY A 164 -12.65 19.08 9.43
N ARG A 165 -13.00 17.79 9.31
CA ARG A 165 -13.06 17.12 8.00
C ARG A 165 -14.36 17.46 7.25
N PRO A 166 -14.33 17.65 5.92
CA PRO A 166 -15.53 17.86 5.08
C PRO A 166 -16.70 16.93 5.37
N GLU A 167 -16.43 15.63 5.52
CA GLU A 167 -17.42 14.60 5.81
C GLU A 167 -18.06 14.74 7.20
N CYS A 168 -17.32 15.30 8.16
CA CYS A 168 -17.77 15.51 9.54
C CYS A 168 -18.55 16.82 9.70
N ARG A 169 -18.11 17.90 9.07
CA ARG A 169 -18.86 19.17 9.05
C ARG A 169 -20.26 19.04 8.46
N SER A 170 -20.45 18.09 7.56
CA SER A 170 -21.73 17.81 6.91
C SER A 170 -22.50 16.67 7.57
N GLN A 171 -22.01 16.11 8.68
CA GLN A 171 -22.67 14.99 9.36
C GLN A 171 -23.92 15.50 10.08
N HIS A 172 -25.04 14.81 9.90
CA HIS A 172 -26.31 15.14 10.52
C HIS A 172 -27.13 13.85 10.72
N GLN A 173 -28.11 13.92 11.62
CA GLN A 173 -29.08 12.84 11.83
C GLN A 173 -29.71 12.41 10.48
N GLY A 174 -29.81 11.11 10.24
CA GLY A 174 -30.39 10.54 9.01
C GLY A 174 -29.43 10.29 7.85
N ARG A 175 -28.13 10.65 7.95
CA ARG A 175 -27.14 10.14 7.00
C ARG A 175 -26.82 8.68 7.29
N PHE A 176 -26.51 7.90 6.25
CA PHE A 176 -26.15 6.49 6.35
C PHE A 176 -25.08 6.20 7.42
N ASP A 177 -24.06 7.06 7.50
CA ASP A 177 -22.89 6.87 8.35
C ASP A 177 -23.11 7.15 9.85
N VAL A 178 -24.32 7.55 10.29
CA VAL A 178 -24.58 7.80 11.72
C VAL A 178 -25.03 6.56 12.49
N ASP A 179 -25.58 5.57 11.79
CA ASP A 179 -26.07 4.31 12.37
C ASP A 179 -25.57 3.06 11.64
N ASN A 180 -24.77 3.23 10.58
CA ASN A 180 -24.08 2.15 9.86
C ASN A 180 -22.56 2.34 9.92
N PHE A 181 -21.82 1.24 9.78
CA PHE A 181 -20.38 1.34 9.59
C PHE A 181 -20.06 1.94 8.21
N SER A 182 -19.03 2.76 8.19
CA SER A 182 -18.47 3.34 6.96
C SER A 182 -17.23 2.58 6.52
N LEU A 183 -17.01 2.49 5.21
CA LEU A 183 -15.80 1.93 4.64
C LEU A 183 -14.62 2.87 4.94
N HIS A 184 -13.57 2.34 5.55
CA HIS A 184 -12.26 2.99 5.54
C HIS A 184 -11.46 2.47 4.36
N GLY A 185 -11.29 1.14 4.24
CA GLY A 185 -10.57 0.55 3.12
C GLY A 185 -10.40 -0.96 3.21
N LEU A 186 -9.98 -1.57 2.10
CA LEU A 186 -9.67 -2.99 1.98
C LEU A 186 -8.19 -3.16 1.62
N TRP A 187 -7.43 -3.85 2.47
CA TRP A 187 -5.97 -3.80 2.43
C TRP A 187 -5.35 -5.19 2.17
N PRO A 188 -4.76 -5.40 0.99
CA PRO A 188 -3.94 -6.58 0.73
C PRO A 188 -2.84 -6.78 1.77
N GLN A 189 -2.72 -8.02 2.25
CA GLN A 189 -1.69 -8.43 3.19
C GLN A 189 -0.52 -9.12 2.46
N PRO A 190 0.67 -9.19 3.09
CA PRO A 190 1.02 -8.68 4.43
C PRO A 190 1.07 -7.15 4.49
N ARG A 191 0.98 -6.60 5.70
CA ARG A 191 1.20 -5.16 5.96
C ARG A 191 2.47 -4.66 5.26
N GLY A 192 2.37 -3.54 4.57
CA GLY A 192 3.45 -2.98 3.73
C GLY A 192 3.35 -3.36 2.26
N THR A 193 2.39 -4.21 1.89
CA THR A 193 1.97 -4.40 0.49
C THR A 193 1.17 -3.16 0.05
N GLU A 194 1.89 -2.13 -0.38
CA GLU A 194 1.33 -0.82 -0.70
C GLU A 194 1.93 -0.23 -1.99
N TYR A 195 1.18 0.63 -2.67
CA TYR A 195 1.61 1.38 -3.85
C TYR A 195 2.11 0.52 -5.03
N CYS A 196 1.44 -0.60 -5.30
CA CYS A 196 1.86 -1.54 -6.34
C CYS A 196 1.75 -0.91 -7.74
N GLY A 197 2.88 -0.73 -8.43
CA GLY A 197 2.90 -0.11 -9.76
C GLY A 197 2.63 1.40 -9.77
N VAL A 198 2.65 2.08 -8.61
CA VAL A 198 2.35 3.52 -8.51
C VAL A 198 3.58 4.38 -8.71
N ALA A 199 3.47 5.41 -9.57
CA ALA A 199 4.57 6.33 -9.85
C ALA A 199 4.98 7.14 -8.60
N PRO A 200 6.30 7.40 -8.37
CA PRO A 200 6.77 8.14 -7.20
C PRO A 200 6.13 9.53 -7.01
N ALA A 201 5.75 10.20 -8.10
CA ALA A 201 5.07 11.49 -8.03
C ALA A 201 3.69 11.39 -7.37
N GLN A 202 2.91 10.38 -7.72
CA GLN A 202 1.59 10.13 -7.12
C GLN A 202 1.75 9.71 -5.65
N GLN A 203 2.73 8.86 -5.33
CA GLN A 203 3.01 8.50 -3.93
C GLN A 203 3.36 9.73 -3.06
N ARG A 204 4.05 10.73 -3.62
CA ARG A 204 4.37 11.98 -2.89
C ARG A 204 3.11 12.81 -2.62
N LEU A 205 2.20 12.91 -3.58
CA LEU A 205 0.91 13.58 -3.37
C LEU A 205 0.13 12.88 -2.26
N ASP A 206 0.06 11.54 -2.34
CA ASP A 206 -0.66 10.73 -1.37
C ASP A 206 -0.13 10.88 0.05
N LYS A 207 1.19 10.73 0.23
CA LYS A 207 1.88 10.89 1.52
C LYS A 207 1.79 12.32 2.08
N ALA A 208 1.59 13.32 1.21
CA ALA A 208 1.39 14.71 1.60
C ALA A 208 -0.09 15.01 1.98
N GLY A 209 -0.98 14.03 1.94
CA GLY A 209 -2.42 14.23 2.18
C GLY A 209 -3.12 15.01 1.06
N ARG A 210 -2.47 15.17 -0.10
CA ARG A 210 -2.96 15.89 -1.28
C ARG A 210 -3.82 14.99 -2.16
N TRP A 211 -4.75 14.26 -1.54
CA TRP A 211 -5.53 13.22 -2.22
C TRP A 211 -6.45 13.80 -3.31
N SER A 212 -6.96 15.01 -3.12
CA SER A 212 -7.78 15.71 -4.12
C SER A 212 -7.01 16.07 -5.40
N ASP A 213 -5.68 16.09 -5.36
CA ASP A 213 -4.81 16.31 -6.51
C ASP A 213 -4.49 15.01 -7.29
N LEU A 214 -4.88 13.84 -6.76
CA LEU A 214 -4.86 12.58 -7.50
C LEU A 214 -6.00 12.56 -8.50
N ALA A 215 -5.82 11.87 -9.63
CA ALA A 215 -6.88 11.71 -10.62
C ALA A 215 -8.13 11.04 -9.99
N PRO A 216 -9.35 11.45 -10.36
CA PRO A 216 -10.56 10.72 -10.01
C PRO A 216 -10.51 9.27 -10.49
N LEU A 217 -11.15 8.38 -9.74
CA LEU A 217 -11.22 6.97 -10.07
C LEU A 217 -12.21 6.73 -11.22
N PRO A 218 -11.91 5.83 -12.18
CA PRO A 218 -12.79 5.51 -13.29
C PRO A 218 -13.89 4.52 -12.87
N LEU A 219 -14.70 4.88 -11.87
CA LEU A 219 -15.79 4.04 -11.36
C LEU A 219 -17.05 4.21 -12.21
N LYS A 220 -17.83 3.12 -12.34
CA LYS A 220 -19.18 3.20 -12.92
C LYS A 220 -20.08 4.05 -12.01
N PRO A 221 -21.11 4.71 -12.56
CA PRO A 221 -21.98 5.61 -11.79
C PRO A 221 -22.58 4.96 -10.53
N ASP A 222 -23.05 3.72 -10.62
CA ASP A 222 -23.67 3.02 -9.49
C ASP A 222 -22.67 2.72 -8.38
N THR A 223 -21.48 2.22 -8.73
CA THR A 223 -20.39 1.96 -7.77
C THR A 223 -19.89 3.25 -7.14
N ALA A 224 -19.77 4.33 -7.92
CA ALA A 224 -19.39 5.65 -7.41
C ALA A 224 -20.43 6.19 -6.41
N ALA A 225 -21.72 6.05 -6.70
CA ALA A 225 -22.80 6.49 -5.81
C ALA A 225 -22.83 5.68 -4.51
N ALA A 226 -22.76 4.34 -4.61
CA ALA A 226 -22.71 3.46 -3.44
C ALA A 226 -21.46 3.73 -2.59
N LEU A 227 -20.31 3.94 -3.21
CA LEU A 227 -19.08 4.29 -2.51
C LEU A 227 -19.19 5.65 -1.81
N ALA A 228 -19.79 6.67 -2.44
CA ALA A 228 -19.95 7.99 -1.84
C ALA A 228 -20.85 7.98 -0.59
N GLU A 229 -21.85 7.11 -0.54
CA GLU A 229 -22.69 6.89 0.65
C GLU A 229 -21.96 6.09 1.73
N ALA A 230 -21.30 4.99 1.34
CA ALA A 230 -20.66 4.07 2.28
C ALA A 230 -19.28 4.54 2.79
N MET A 231 -18.58 5.42 2.06
CA MET A 231 -17.29 6.01 2.43
C MET A 231 -17.43 7.55 2.49
N PRO A 232 -17.89 8.11 3.62
CA PRO A 232 -18.01 9.57 3.78
C PRO A 232 -16.71 10.31 3.47
N GLY A 233 -15.56 9.69 3.80
CA GLY A 233 -14.22 10.19 3.51
C GLY A 233 -13.92 10.44 2.03
N ALA A 234 -14.70 9.92 1.08
CA ALA A 234 -14.59 10.26 -0.35
C ALA A 234 -14.80 11.76 -0.60
N ARG A 235 -15.53 12.47 0.28
CA ARG A 235 -15.62 13.95 0.29
C ARG A 235 -14.27 14.64 0.50
N SER A 236 -13.33 13.94 1.13
CA SER A 236 -11.94 14.33 1.33
C SER A 236 -10.97 13.57 0.41
N ALA A 237 -11.48 12.91 -0.63
CA ALA A 237 -10.75 12.05 -1.56
C ALA A 237 -10.04 10.83 -0.90
N LEU A 238 -10.61 10.28 0.18
CA LEU A 238 -10.12 9.05 0.82
C LEU A 238 -10.13 7.86 -0.15
N ASP A 239 -11.14 7.75 -1.01
CA ASP A 239 -11.24 6.74 -2.07
C ASP A 239 -9.98 6.70 -2.94
N ARG A 240 -9.43 7.87 -3.29
CA ARG A 240 -8.20 7.97 -4.08
C ARG A 240 -6.97 7.51 -3.30
N HIS A 241 -6.91 7.82 -2.00
CA HIS A 241 -5.85 7.33 -1.12
C HIS A 241 -5.87 5.81 -1.01
N GLU A 242 -7.03 5.25 -0.69
CA GLU A 242 -7.22 3.82 -0.47
C GLU A 242 -6.95 3.02 -1.75
N TRP A 243 -7.42 3.51 -2.90
CA TRP A 243 -7.06 2.91 -4.18
C TRP A 243 -5.55 2.97 -4.42
N LEU A 244 -4.94 4.15 -4.36
CA LEU A 244 -3.54 4.32 -4.74
C LEU A 244 -2.62 3.51 -3.83
N ARG A 245 -2.85 3.57 -2.52
CA ARG A 245 -2.01 2.92 -1.51
C ARG A 245 -2.28 1.43 -1.41
N HIS A 246 -3.54 1.00 -1.47
CA HIS A 246 -3.93 -0.39 -1.18
C HIS A 246 -4.57 -1.10 -2.37
N GLY A 247 -5.55 -0.46 -3.03
CA GLY A 247 -6.29 -1.04 -4.16
C GLY A 247 -5.41 -1.41 -5.36
N THR A 248 -4.36 -0.65 -5.66
CA THR A 248 -3.39 -1.00 -6.73
C THR A 248 -2.68 -2.34 -6.48
N CYS A 249 -2.61 -2.79 -5.22
CA CYS A 249 -2.08 -4.10 -4.84
C CYS A 249 -3.14 -5.21 -4.84
N TYR A 250 -4.41 -4.86 -5.00
CA TYR A 250 -5.53 -5.79 -5.06
C TYR A 250 -5.58 -6.56 -6.39
N ARG A 251 -4.69 -6.31 -7.36
CA ARG A 251 -4.60 -7.03 -8.65
C ARG A 251 -5.94 -7.13 -9.41
N ALA A 252 -6.81 -6.14 -9.25
CA ALA A 252 -7.98 -5.89 -10.07
C ALA A 252 -7.98 -4.40 -10.44
N ASP A 253 -9.00 -3.92 -11.16
CA ASP A 253 -9.19 -2.49 -11.36
C ASP A 253 -9.90 -1.83 -10.16
N ALA A 254 -10.05 -0.50 -10.21
CA ALA A 254 -10.69 0.25 -9.13
C ALA A 254 -12.18 -0.08 -8.98
N GLU A 255 -12.85 -0.43 -10.08
CA GLU A 255 -14.26 -0.78 -10.08
C GLU A 255 -14.49 -2.06 -9.27
N GLU A 256 -13.76 -3.13 -9.58
CA GLU A 256 -13.84 -4.40 -8.86
C GLU A 256 -13.41 -4.24 -7.40
N TYR A 257 -12.31 -3.53 -7.14
CA TYR A 257 -11.82 -3.29 -5.77
C TYR A 257 -12.87 -2.65 -4.85
N PHE A 258 -13.56 -1.61 -5.34
CA PHE A 258 -14.59 -0.95 -4.53
C PHE A 258 -15.90 -1.73 -4.51
N ALA A 259 -16.28 -2.41 -5.59
CA ALA A 259 -17.43 -3.31 -5.58
C ALA A 259 -17.28 -4.41 -4.51
N ASP A 260 -16.12 -5.05 -4.45
CA ASP A 260 -15.80 -6.08 -3.45
C ASP A 260 -15.77 -5.53 -2.03
N SER A 261 -15.18 -4.34 -1.85
CA SER A 261 -15.19 -3.64 -0.56
C SER A 261 -16.62 -3.36 -0.07
N LEU A 262 -17.50 -2.96 -0.99
CA LEU A 262 -18.91 -2.69 -0.70
C LEU A 262 -19.71 -3.97 -0.40
N ILE A 263 -19.40 -5.09 -1.07
CA ILE A 263 -20.02 -6.40 -0.78
C ILE A 263 -19.76 -6.80 0.68
N VAL A 264 -18.51 -6.75 1.13
CA VAL A 264 -18.16 -7.15 2.50
C VAL A 264 -18.73 -6.19 3.53
N LEU A 265 -18.64 -4.87 3.30
CA LEU A 265 -19.23 -3.88 4.19
C LEU A 265 -20.77 -4.05 4.27
N GLY A 266 -21.43 -4.28 3.14
CA GLY A 266 -22.87 -4.50 3.06
C GLY A 266 -23.31 -5.69 3.91
N ALA A 267 -22.58 -6.80 3.83
CA ALA A 267 -22.84 -7.98 4.66
C ALA A 267 -22.72 -7.67 6.17
N ILE A 268 -21.72 -6.88 6.57
CA ILE A 268 -21.55 -6.45 7.98
C ILE A 268 -22.68 -5.52 8.42
N ASN A 269 -23.07 -4.55 7.59
CA ASN A 269 -24.15 -3.61 7.90
C ASN A 269 -25.55 -4.26 7.92
N ALA A 270 -25.74 -5.38 7.22
CA ALA A 270 -26.96 -6.19 7.28
C ALA A 270 -27.02 -7.13 8.51
N SER A 271 -25.91 -7.29 9.24
CA SER A 271 -25.74 -8.30 10.29
C SER A 271 -26.16 -7.82 11.69
N PRO A 272 -26.24 -8.74 12.68
CA PRO A 272 -26.29 -8.40 14.11
C PRO A 272 -25.23 -7.41 14.59
N VAL A 273 -24.06 -7.34 13.95
CA VAL A 273 -22.96 -6.45 14.36
C VAL A 273 -23.38 -4.99 14.27
N ARG A 274 -23.97 -4.56 13.14
CA ARG A 274 -24.47 -3.17 13.00
C ARG A 274 -25.63 -2.91 13.95
N ARG A 275 -26.53 -3.88 14.14
CA ARG A 275 -27.65 -3.75 15.10
C ARG A 275 -27.17 -3.56 16.54
N LEU A 276 -26.09 -4.24 16.94
CA LEU A 276 -25.46 -4.02 18.25
C LEU A 276 -25.00 -2.57 18.40
N PHE A 277 -24.27 -2.03 17.41
CA PHE A 277 -23.77 -0.65 17.46
C PHE A 277 -24.91 0.37 17.43
N ALA A 278 -25.82 0.29 16.46
CA ALA A 278 -26.96 1.19 16.36
C ALA A 278 -27.85 1.16 17.62
N GLY A 279 -28.05 -0.02 18.21
CA GLY A 279 -28.80 -0.16 19.46
C GLY A 279 -28.04 0.35 20.70
N ALA A 280 -26.72 0.45 20.64
CA ALA A 280 -25.86 0.84 21.76
C ALA A 280 -25.29 2.27 21.65
N ILE A 281 -25.78 3.10 20.74
CA ILE A 281 -25.37 4.52 20.63
C ILE A 281 -25.46 5.21 21.99
N GLY A 282 -24.39 5.90 22.38
CA GLY A 282 -24.20 6.56 23.67
C GLY A 282 -23.85 5.62 24.82
N ARG A 283 -23.73 4.30 24.59
CA ARG A 283 -23.44 3.29 25.61
C ARG A 283 -22.17 2.51 25.29
N GLU A 284 -21.60 1.90 26.32
CA GLU A 284 -20.44 1.03 26.19
C GLU A 284 -20.80 -0.32 25.57
N VAL A 285 -19.95 -0.78 24.66
CA VAL A 285 -19.92 -2.15 24.14
C VAL A 285 -18.56 -2.77 24.42
N THR A 286 -18.57 -4.04 24.83
CA THR A 286 -17.34 -4.80 25.08
C THR A 286 -16.85 -5.47 23.80
N ALA A 287 -15.56 -5.73 23.71
CA ALA A 287 -14.99 -6.54 22.63
C ALA A 287 -15.58 -7.95 22.59
N SER A 288 -16.00 -8.52 23.73
CA SER A 288 -16.68 -9.82 23.75
C SER A 288 -18.02 -9.76 23.02
N GLN A 289 -18.87 -8.79 23.34
CA GLN A 289 -20.17 -8.61 22.68
C GLN A 289 -20.01 -8.36 21.18
N ILE A 290 -19.01 -7.57 20.77
CA ILE A 290 -18.71 -7.36 19.35
C ILE A 290 -18.34 -8.68 18.68
N ARG A 291 -17.43 -9.46 19.28
CA ARG A 291 -16.98 -10.75 18.73
C ARG A 291 -18.10 -11.79 18.68
N GLU A 292 -18.94 -11.86 19.70
CA GLU A 292 -20.13 -12.71 19.74
C GLU A 292 -21.13 -12.32 18.65
N ALA A 293 -21.31 -11.03 18.37
CA ALA A 293 -22.15 -10.58 17.26
C ALA A 293 -21.57 -11.00 15.90
N PHE A 294 -20.24 -11.01 15.74
CA PHE A 294 -19.59 -11.57 14.56
C PHE A 294 -19.76 -13.09 14.47
N ASP A 295 -19.60 -13.82 15.57
CA ASP A 295 -19.80 -15.28 15.58
C ASP A 295 -21.25 -15.66 15.22
N ALA A 296 -22.23 -14.90 15.74
CA ALA A 296 -23.64 -15.09 15.41
C ALA A 296 -23.96 -14.76 13.95
N ALA A 297 -23.30 -13.75 13.37
CA ALA A 297 -23.53 -13.30 12.00
C ALA A 297 -22.81 -14.14 10.94
N PHE A 298 -21.58 -14.53 11.25
CA PHE A 298 -20.58 -15.01 10.29
C PHE A 298 -19.98 -16.34 10.72
N GLY A 299 -20.62 -17.06 11.64
CA GLY A 299 -20.24 -18.38 12.10
C GLY A 299 -19.18 -18.37 13.20
N ASN A 300 -19.18 -19.42 14.03
CA ASN A 300 -18.29 -19.56 15.17
C ASN A 300 -16.81 -19.37 14.79
N GLY A 301 -16.11 -18.54 15.55
CA GLY A 301 -14.70 -18.20 15.36
C GLY A 301 -14.47 -16.97 14.48
N ALA A 302 -15.51 -16.40 13.87
CA ALA A 302 -15.42 -15.15 13.12
C ALA A 302 -15.01 -13.96 14.02
N GLY A 303 -15.51 -13.91 15.26
CA GLY A 303 -15.16 -12.87 16.22
C GLY A 303 -13.67 -12.81 16.54
N GLU A 304 -12.98 -13.95 16.54
CA GLU A 304 -11.53 -14.02 16.75
C GLU A 304 -10.70 -13.39 15.60
N ARG A 305 -11.36 -13.02 14.50
CA ARG A 305 -10.78 -12.38 13.32
C ARG A 305 -11.01 -10.88 13.29
N VAL A 306 -11.51 -10.33 14.41
CA VAL A 306 -11.83 -8.91 14.57
C VAL A 306 -10.99 -8.29 15.67
N ARG A 307 -10.35 -7.17 15.33
CA ARG A 307 -9.69 -6.27 16.28
C ARG A 307 -10.51 -5.00 16.43
N VAL A 308 -10.84 -4.66 17.67
CA VAL A 308 -11.60 -3.45 18.03
C VAL A 308 -10.61 -2.30 18.28
N GLY A 309 -10.75 -1.23 17.51
CA GLY A 309 -9.98 0.00 17.65
C GLY A 309 -10.76 1.06 18.42
N CYS A 310 -10.20 1.49 19.55
CA CYS A 310 -10.73 2.61 20.32
C CYS A 310 -9.78 3.80 20.28
N VAL A 311 -10.31 4.96 20.64
CA VAL A 311 -9.55 6.19 20.89
C VAL A 311 -10.03 6.82 22.20
N ASP A 312 -9.13 7.53 22.86
CA ASP A 312 -9.44 8.29 24.07
C ASP A 312 -9.95 9.68 23.66
N ASP A 313 -11.04 10.09 24.28
CA ASP A 313 -11.71 11.36 24.04
C ASP A 313 -12.14 11.98 25.37
N GLY A 314 -11.41 12.98 25.87
CA GLY A 314 -11.83 13.75 27.05
C GLY A 314 -12.13 12.95 28.32
N GLY A 315 -11.57 11.75 28.48
CA GLY A 315 -11.86 10.82 29.59
C GLY A 315 -12.87 9.72 29.26
N ARG A 316 -13.51 9.79 28.09
CA ARG A 316 -14.25 8.70 27.45
C ARG A 316 -13.30 7.84 26.63
N ARG A 317 -13.65 6.58 26.45
CA ARG A 317 -13.03 5.71 25.44
C ARG A 317 -14.11 5.33 24.45
N ILE A 318 -13.94 5.71 23.18
CA ILE A 318 -14.94 5.49 22.13
C ILE A 318 -14.43 4.45 21.13
N VAL A 319 -15.32 3.59 20.63
CA VAL A 319 -15.01 2.64 19.55
C VAL A 319 -15.01 3.40 18.23
N ARG A 320 -13.86 3.45 17.55
CA ARG A 320 -13.68 4.21 16.32
C ARG A 320 -13.66 3.33 15.08
N ASP A 321 -13.01 2.18 15.17
CA ASP A 321 -12.82 1.30 14.01
C ASP A 321 -12.90 -0.18 14.40
N LEU A 322 -13.37 -0.98 13.45
CA LEU A 322 -13.24 -2.43 13.48
C LEU A 322 -12.33 -2.84 12.32
N ILE A 323 -11.37 -3.70 12.63
CA ILE A 323 -10.41 -4.22 11.67
C ILE A 323 -10.64 -5.73 11.58
N ILE A 324 -10.99 -6.21 10.40
CA ILE A 324 -11.49 -7.57 10.15
C ILE A 324 -10.56 -8.26 9.18
N GLY A 325 -10.04 -9.42 9.56
CA GLY A 325 -9.29 -10.29 8.66
C GLY A 325 -10.22 -11.01 7.69
N LEU A 326 -9.80 -11.11 6.42
CA LEU A 326 -10.46 -11.91 5.40
C LEU A 326 -9.41 -12.76 4.68
N LYS A 327 -9.82 -13.94 4.20
CA LYS A 327 -8.98 -14.76 3.35
C LYS A 327 -9.77 -15.41 2.23
N GLY A 328 -9.29 -15.23 1.01
CA GLY A 328 -9.88 -15.78 -0.21
C GLY A 328 -10.29 -14.70 -1.19
N GLU A 329 -11.01 -15.11 -2.22
CA GLU A 329 -11.54 -14.23 -3.25
C GLU A 329 -12.89 -13.65 -2.82
N ILE A 330 -13.07 -12.35 -3.03
CA ILE A 330 -14.38 -11.71 -2.90
C ILE A 330 -15.01 -11.75 -4.30
N THR A 331 -16.24 -12.21 -4.36
CA THR A 331 -17.06 -12.24 -5.56
C THR A 331 -18.45 -11.72 -5.20
N PRO A 332 -19.30 -11.36 -6.19
CA PRO A 332 -20.66 -10.92 -5.93
C PRO A 332 -21.53 -11.94 -5.16
N GLN A 333 -21.13 -13.21 -5.09
CA GLN A 333 -21.83 -14.27 -4.35
C GLN A 333 -20.99 -14.85 -3.21
N ALA A 334 -19.91 -14.18 -2.80
CA ALA A 334 -19.02 -14.70 -1.77
C ALA A 334 -19.72 -14.87 -0.42
N ASP A 335 -19.47 -16.02 0.22
CA ASP A 335 -19.79 -16.20 1.64
C ASP A 335 -18.78 -15.40 2.49
N VAL A 336 -19.16 -14.18 2.85
CA VAL A 336 -18.36 -13.29 3.69
C VAL A 336 -17.99 -13.95 5.01
N GLY A 337 -18.85 -14.80 5.59
CA GLY A 337 -18.53 -15.52 6.82
C GLY A 337 -17.42 -16.54 6.61
N ALA A 338 -17.43 -17.28 5.50
CA ALA A 338 -16.33 -18.17 5.14
C ALA A 338 -15.01 -17.40 4.95
N LEU A 339 -15.04 -16.23 4.29
CA LEU A 339 -13.85 -15.38 4.12
C LEU A 339 -13.28 -14.91 5.46
N ILE A 340 -14.14 -14.47 6.38
CA ILE A 340 -13.71 -14.04 7.72
C ILE A 340 -13.07 -15.23 8.46
N ARG A 341 -13.78 -16.36 8.58
CA ARG A 341 -13.30 -17.52 9.36
C ARG A 341 -12.00 -18.11 8.81
N ALA A 342 -11.76 -18.01 7.50
CA ALA A 342 -10.53 -18.47 6.86
C ALA A 342 -9.30 -17.60 7.19
N ALA A 343 -9.48 -16.36 7.63
CA ALA A 343 -8.38 -15.47 7.96
C ALA A 343 -7.58 -15.93 9.21
N PRO A 344 -6.37 -15.40 9.46
CA PRO A 344 -5.68 -15.59 10.72
C PRO A 344 -6.34 -14.86 11.90
N ARG A 345 -6.19 -15.39 13.12
CA ARG A 345 -6.61 -14.73 14.37
C ARG A 345 -6.01 -13.32 14.49
N MET A 346 -6.85 -12.34 14.82
CA MET A 346 -6.40 -10.99 15.13
C MET A 346 -6.20 -10.82 16.63
N ARG A 347 -5.06 -10.24 17.02
CA ARG A 347 -4.71 -9.98 18.43
C ARG A 347 -4.79 -8.49 18.75
N GLY A 348 -4.95 -8.18 20.03
CA GLY A 348 -4.99 -6.82 20.55
C GLY A 348 -6.35 -6.13 20.33
N GLY A 349 -6.33 -4.79 20.40
CA GLY A 349 -7.53 -3.96 20.46
C GLY A 349 -7.90 -3.56 21.89
N CYS A 350 -8.88 -2.68 22.03
CA CYS A 350 -9.44 -2.29 23.32
C CYS A 350 -10.42 -3.35 23.86
N ALA A 351 -10.58 -3.40 25.18
CA ALA A 351 -11.50 -4.32 25.85
C ALA A 351 -12.97 -3.87 25.75
N ALA A 352 -13.22 -2.56 25.76
CA ALA A 352 -14.53 -1.95 25.62
C ALA A 352 -14.39 -0.49 25.17
N GLY A 353 -15.49 0.08 24.69
CA GLY A 353 -15.62 1.50 24.41
C GLY A 353 -17.06 1.90 24.12
N ILE A 354 -17.34 3.20 24.19
CA ILE A 354 -18.64 3.80 23.90
C ILE A 354 -18.87 3.80 22.38
N VAL A 355 -20.08 3.44 21.95
CA VAL A 355 -20.53 3.69 20.58
C VAL A 355 -20.97 5.14 20.49
N ASP A 356 -20.13 5.98 19.88
CA ASP A 356 -20.32 7.42 19.94
C ASP A 356 -21.55 7.89 19.16
N ALA A 357 -22.20 8.96 19.62
CA ALA A 357 -23.37 9.54 18.96
C ALA A 357 -22.94 10.58 17.91
N VAL A 358 -23.79 10.86 16.93
CA VAL A 358 -23.51 11.96 15.98
C VAL A 358 -23.53 13.32 16.69
N GLY A 359 -22.57 14.17 16.33
CA GLY A 359 -22.32 15.46 16.98
C GLY A 359 -21.30 15.33 18.10
N LEU A 360 -20.55 16.42 18.35
CA LEU A 360 -19.55 16.46 19.41
C LEU A 360 -20.20 16.37 20.79
N GLN A 361 -19.62 15.57 21.68
CA GLN A 361 -20.20 15.26 23.00
C GLN A 361 -19.50 15.95 24.17
#